data_AF-A0A2D6MER2-F1
#
_entry.id   AF-A0A2D6MER2-F1
#
_cell.length_a   1.000
_cell.length_b   1.000
_cell.length_c   1.000
_cell.angle_alpha   90.00
_cell.angle_beta   90.00
_cell.angle_gamma   90.00
#
_symmetry.space_group_name_H-M   'P 1'
#
loop_
_entity.id
_entity.type
_entity.pdbx_description
1 polymer ?
#
loop_
_entity_poly.entity_id
_entity_poly.type
_entity_poly.pdbx_seq_one_letter_code
_entity_poly.pdbx_strand_id
1 'polypeptide(L)'
;MLNEDKYHLETIIANMCRVVGADYTSIDTSGEQWYTRYSWDKQTEDRFKNWLADYIHKIPSAQRELYNRSYMRKKDCVDAANMFIFNYGWKNED
;
A
#
# COMPACT_ATOMS: atom_id res chain seq x y z
N MET A 1 20.64 -7.34 -8.18
CA MET A 1 20.33 -7.41 -6.74
C MET A 1 19.03 -6.66 -6.55
N LEU A 2 17.97 -7.35 -6.15
CA LEU A 2 16.80 -6.66 -5.62
C LEU A 2 17.26 -6.02 -4.31
N ASN A 3 17.07 -4.72 -4.14
CA ASN A 3 17.48 -4.02 -2.93
C ASN A 3 16.75 -4.66 -1.74
N GLU A 4 17.49 -5.25 -0.80
CA GLU A 4 16.93 -5.92 0.37
C GLU A 4 16.15 -4.96 1.30
N ASP A 5 16.16 -3.65 1.01
CA ASP A 5 15.61 -2.60 1.88
C ASP A 5 14.12 -2.26 1.68
N LYS A 6 13.41 -2.83 0.68
CA LYS A 6 12.02 -2.41 0.33
C LYS A 6 11.01 -3.53 0.16
N TYR A 7 11.27 -4.71 0.73
CA TYR A 7 10.44 -5.90 0.55
C TYR A 7 8.96 -5.68 0.95
N HIS A 8 8.71 -5.03 2.07
CA HIS A 8 7.35 -4.77 2.53
C HIS A 8 6.64 -3.71 1.69
N LEU A 9 7.35 -2.66 1.25
CA LEU A 9 6.78 -1.68 0.33
C LEU A 9 6.37 -2.33 -1.01
N GLU A 10 7.23 -3.16 -1.59
CA GLU A 10 6.92 -3.91 -2.82
C GLU A 10 5.71 -4.83 -2.63
N THR A 11 5.64 -5.53 -1.50
CA THR A 11 4.48 -6.37 -1.16
C THR A 11 3.17 -5.58 -1.10
N ILE A 12 3.20 -4.37 -0.52
CA ILE A 12 2.03 -3.49 -0.41
C ILE A 12 1.59 -3.03 -1.80
N ILE A 13 2.51 -2.54 -2.62
CA ILE A 13 2.22 -2.08 -3.98
C ILE A 13 1.71 -3.24 -4.85
N ALA A 14 2.33 -4.41 -4.77
CA ALA A 14 1.90 -5.60 -5.51
C ALA A 14 0.46 -5.99 -5.16
N ASN A 15 0.10 -5.98 -3.87
CA ASN A 15 -1.28 -6.26 -3.46
C ASN A 15 -2.25 -5.15 -3.90
N MET A 16 -1.81 -3.88 -3.89
CA MET A 16 -2.60 -2.75 -4.39
C MET A 16 -2.90 -2.87 -5.88
N CYS A 17 -1.95 -3.35 -6.68
CA CYS A 17 -2.15 -3.66 -8.10
C CYS A 17 -3.12 -4.83 -8.27
N ARG A 18 -2.92 -5.90 -7.48
CA ARG A 18 -3.72 -7.13 -7.54
C ARG A 18 -5.21 -6.88 -7.33
N VAL A 19 -5.59 -6.00 -6.39
CA VAL A 19 -7.01 -5.76 -6.07
C VAL A 19 -7.78 -5.04 -7.18
N VAL A 20 -7.08 -4.37 -8.11
CA VAL A 20 -7.69 -3.71 -9.29
C VAL A 20 -7.35 -4.43 -10.60
N GLY A 21 -6.76 -5.63 -10.53
CA GLY A 21 -6.38 -6.40 -11.72
C GLY A 21 -5.21 -5.81 -12.50
N ALA A 22 -4.41 -4.93 -11.90
CA ALA A 22 -3.22 -4.37 -12.53
C ALA A 22 -2.02 -5.34 -12.40
N ASP A 23 -1.19 -5.39 -13.44
CA ASP A 23 0.07 -6.13 -13.40
C ASP A 23 1.17 -5.28 -12.76
N TYR A 24 1.57 -5.64 -11.54
CA TYR A 24 2.61 -4.98 -10.78
C TYR A 24 3.93 -4.83 -11.56
N THR A 25 4.29 -5.82 -12.38
CA THR A 25 5.56 -5.80 -13.14
C THR A 25 5.54 -4.81 -14.31
N SER A 26 4.36 -4.34 -14.69
CA SER A 26 4.14 -3.39 -15.79
C SER A 26 3.96 -1.94 -15.33
N ILE A 27 3.79 -1.72 -14.02
CA ILE A 27 3.53 -0.40 -13.47
C ILE A 27 4.85 0.28 -13.10
N ASP A 28 5.14 1.37 -13.79
CA ASP A 28 6.14 2.33 -13.35
C ASP A 28 5.55 3.24 -12.28
N THR A 29 5.72 2.88 -11.00
CA THR A 29 5.26 3.69 -9.86
C THR A 29 6.06 4.98 -9.67
N SER A 30 7.09 5.22 -10.48
CA SER A 30 7.87 6.48 -10.49
C SER A 30 7.42 7.46 -11.58
N GLY A 31 6.67 6.98 -12.58
CA GLY A 31 6.16 7.80 -13.67
C GLY A 31 5.02 8.72 -13.24
N GLU A 32 4.85 9.85 -13.92
CA GLU A 32 3.72 10.74 -13.63
C GLU A 32 2.37 10.06 -13.90
N GLN A 33 1.37 10.33 -13.05
CA GLN A 33 -0.03 9.90 -13.21
C GLN A 33 -0.31 8.39 -13.26
N TRP A 34 0.62 7.50 -12.87
CA TRP A 34 0.38 6.06 -12.87
C TRP A 34 -0.91 5.66 -12.11
N TYR A 35 -1.19 6.35 -11.01
CA TYR A 35 -2.38 6.19 -10.15
C TYR A 35 -3.73 6.50 -10.86
N THR A 36 -3.72 7.07 -12.06
CA THR A 36 -4.94 7.37 -12.84
C THR A 36 -5.37 6.23 -13.77
N ARG A 37 -4.48 5.24 -13.99
CA ARG A 37 -4.67 4.15 -14.97
C ARG A 37 -5.69 3.12 -14.52
N TYR A 38 -5.82 2.96 -13.21
CA TYR A 38 -6.77 2.06 -12.58
C TYR A 38 -7.61 2.84 -11.58
N SER A 39 -8.77 2.30 -11.25
CA SER A 39 -9.65 2.82 -10.23
C SER A 39 -10.07 1.69 -9.30
N TRP A 40 -10.51 2.06 -8.11
CA TRP A 40 -11.26 1.16 -7.24
C TRP A 40 -12.60 1.80 -6.88
N ASP A 41 -13.58 0.95 -6.59
CA ASP A 41 -14.76 1.38 -5.88
C ASP A 41 -14.44 1.57 -4.39
N LYS A 42 -15.35 2.23 -3.67
CA LYS A 42 -15.20 2.45 -2.23
C LYS A 42 -15.01 1.16 -1.44
N GLN A 43 -15.67 0.07 -1.85
CA GLN A 43 -15.56 -1.21 -1.15
C GLN A 43 -14.14 -1.81 -1.27
N THR A 44 -13.54 -1.69 -2.44
CA THR A 44 -12.19 -2.19 -2.73
C THR A 44 -11.14 -1.33 -2.04
N GLU A 45 -11.29 0.00 -2.06
CA GLU A 45 -10.45 0.91 -1.26
C GLU A 45 -10.49 0.54 0.23
N ASP A 46 -11.69 0.40 0.81
CA ASP A 46 -11.87 0.08 2.23
C ASP A 46 -11.30 -1.29 2.59
N ARG A 47 -11.45 -2.29 1.71
CA ARG A 47 -10.83 -3.62 1.90
C ARG A 47 -9.31 -3.54 1.90
N PHE A 48 -8.73 -2.82 0.94
CA PHE A 48 -7.28 -2.67 0.86
C PHE A 48 -6.72 -1.88 2.04
N LYS A 49 -7.37 -0.78 2.43
CA LYS A 49 -7.02 0.04 3.60
C LYS A 49 -7.01 -0.78 4.89
N ASN A 50 -8.05 -1.60 5.11
CA ASN A 50 -8.12 -2.51 6.25
C ASN A 50 -7.02 -3.56 6.23
N TRP A 51 -6.77 -4.17 5.06
CA TRP A 51 -5.69 -5.13 4.88
C TRP A 51 -4.31 -4.50 5.19
N LEU A 52 -4.04 -3.30 4.69
CA LEU A 52 -2.77 -2.60 4.90
C LEU A 52 -2.55 -2.28 6.38
N ALA A 53 -3.57 -1.75 7.05
CA ALA A 53 -3.51 -1.48 8.48
C ALA A 53 -3.28 -2.76 9.31
N ASP A 54 -3.81 -3.90 8.88
CA ASP A 54 -3.57 -5.21 9.50
C ASP A 54 -2.17 -5.73 9.22
N TYR A 55 -1.70 -5.61 7.99
CA TYR A 55 -0.37 -6.03 7.55
C TYR A 55 0.72 -5.31 8.34
N ILE A 56 0.66 -3.98 8.43
CA ILE A 56 1.62 -3.18 9.22
C ILE A 56 1.57 -3.59 10.69
N HIS A 57 0.37 -3.74 11.27
CA HIS A 57 0.23 -4.04 12.69
C HIS A 57 0.77 -5.44 13.06
N LYS A 58 0.54 -6.44 12.20
CA LYS A 58 0.87 -7.84 12.48
C LYS A 58 2.32 -8.20 12.12
N ILE A 59 3.04 -7.36 11.38
CA ILE A 59 4.38 -7.67 10.87
C ILE A 59 5.39 -6.65 11.41
N PRO A 60 6.14 -6.97 12.49
CA PRO A 60 7.12 -6.05 13.07
C PRO A 60 8.20 -5.59 12.10
N SER A 61 8.66 -6.45 11.18
CA SER A 61 9.63 -6.07 10.16
C SER A 61 9.07 -5.02 9.18
N ALA A 62 7.76 -5.03 8.89
CA ALA A 62 7.12 -4.00 8.08
C ALA A 62 7.09 -2.65 8.80
N GLN A 63 6.84 -2.65 10.12
CA GLN A 63 6.91 -1.42 10.93
C GLN A 63 8.32 -0.83 10.94
N ARG A 64 9.33 -1.71 11.00
CA ARG A 64 10.73 -1.32 10.98
C ARG A 64 11.14 -0.77 9.62
N GLU A 65 10.83 -1.48 8.54
CA GLU A 65 11.18 -1.08 7.17
C GLU A 65 10.49 0.23 6.78
N LEU A 66 9.18 0.35 6.98
CA LEU A 66 8.38 1.46 6.46
C LEU A 66 8.47 2.72 7.34
N TYR A 67 8.62 2.54 8.66
CA TYR A 67 8.48 3.65 9.62
C TYR A 67 9.66 3.76 10.59
N ASN A 68 10.68 2.92 10.48
CA ASN A 68 11.82 2.86 11.41
C ASN A 68 11.38 2.63 12.88
N ARG A 69 10.23 1.98 13.10
CA ARG A 69 9.64 1.72 14.43
C ARG A 69 9.73 0.25 14.79
N SER A 70 9.92 -0.03 16.08
CA SER A 70 9.88 -1.39 16.64
C SER A 70 8.48 -1.80 17.11
N TYR A 71 7.57 -0.83 17.26
CA TYR A 71 6.18 -1.05 17.66
C TYR A 71 5.28 0.10 17.18
N MET A 72 4.09 -0.25 16.70
CA MET A 72 3.01 0.66 16.32
C MET A 72 1.69 0.12 16.85
N ARG A 73 0.86 1.00 17.43
CA ARG A 73 -0.48 0.61 17.88
C ARG A 73 -1.37 0.45 16.65
N LYS A 74 -2.46 -0.34 16.79
CA LYS A 74 -3.43 -0.51 15.70
C LYS A 74 -3.95 0.81 15.12
N LYS A 75 -4.20 1.82 15.96
CA LYS A 75 -4.59 3.16 15.51
C LYS A 75 -3.52 3.81 14.62
N ASP A 76 -2.25 3.76 15.02
CA ASP A 76 -1.14 4.30 14.24
C ASP A 76 -1.03 3.61 12.87
N CYS A 77 -1.28 2.30 12.81
CA CYS A 77 -1.31 1.55 11.54
C CYS A 77 -2.48 1.92 10.65
N VAL A 78 -3.65 2.25 11.22
CA VAL A 78 -4.80 2.76 10.46
C VAL A 78 -4.51 4.15 9.89
N ASP A 79 -3.93 5.03 10.69
CA ASP A 79 -3.54 6.38 10.24
C ASP A 79 -2.46 6.30 9.14
N ALA A 80 -1.50 5.38 9.29
CA ALA A 80 -0.49 5.11 8.29
C ALA A 80 -1.08 4.55 6.97
N ALA A 81 -2.06 3.64 7.07
CA ALA A 81 -2.77 3.14 5.91
C ALA A 81 -3.54 4.26 5.20
N ASN A 82 -4.27 5.11 5.94
CA ASN A 82 -4.96 6.27 5.36
C ASN A 82 -3.99 7.21 4.63
N MET A 83 -2.84 7.50 5.23
CA MET A 83 -1.81 8.33 4.61
C MET A 83 -1.25 7.67 3.35
N PHE A 84 -1.03 6.36 3.35
CA PHE A 84 -0.57 5.63 2.17
C PHE A 84 -1.58 5.78 1.02
N ILE A 85 -2.87 5.56 1.27
CA ILE A 85 -3.93 5.69 0.27
C ILE A 85 -4.01 7.12 -0.26
N PHE A 86 -3.91 8.12 0.60
CA PHE A 86 -3.93 9.52 0.19
C PHE A 86 -2.81 9.87 -0.79
N ASN A 87 -1.61 9.28 -0.62
CA ASN A 87 -0.45 9.59 -1.46
C ASN A 87 -0.31 8.69 -2.69
N TYR A 88 -0.73 7.42 -2.59
CA TYR A 88 -0.41 6.38 -3.58
C TYR A 88 -1.61 5.56 -4.04
N GLY A 89 -2.79 5.80 -3.46
CA GLY A 89 -4.00 5.07 -3.81
C GLY A 89 -4.42 5.32 -5.27
N TRP A 90 -5.16 4.36 -5.82
CA TRP A 90 -5.84 4.54 -7.10
C TRP A 90 -6.90 5.63 -7.00
N LYS A 91 -7.26 6.24 -8.13
CA LYS A 91 -8.42 7.14 -8.16
C LYS A 91 -9.70 6.38 -7.79
N ASN A 92 -10.68 7.09 -7.25
CA ASN A 92 -11.98 6.52 -6.96
C ASN A 92 -12.87 6.55 -8.21
N GLU A 93 -13.72 5.53 -8.36
CA GLU A 93 -14.85 5.59 -9.28
C GLU A 93 -15.88 6.57 -8.71
N ASP A 94 -16.25 7.58 -9.50
CA ASP A 94 -17.31 8.54 -9.17
C ASP A 94 -18.70 7.88 -9.19
#